data_AF-A0A1Y1J9R7-F1
#
_entry.id   AF-A0A1Y1J9R7-F1
#
_cell.length_a   1.000
_cell.length_b   1.000
_cell.length_c   1.000
_cell.angle_alpha   90.00
_cell.angle_beta   90.00
_cell.angle_gamma   90.00
#
_symmetry.space_group_name_H-M   'P 1'
#
loop_
_entity.id
_entity.type
_entity.pdbx_description
1 polymer ?
#
loop_
_entity_poly.entity_id
_entity_poly.type
_entity_poly.pdbx_seq_one_letter_code
_entity_poly.pdbx_strand_id
1 'polypeptide(L)'
;MKNLTEAEQKFQNHDWVNDKKWKQYLTNLYPSPSIHHIEKYKRKYFQKNIDKNLDINQSYSNDNVKEEKPQYPNFQGNNNKSYNYNGHVPLVTFFYSIFVLCISLFYFITLSLNLSLYKKMGTFISLSYFFAFLSFLYMDYKTQKQNFSIVQFFSSEKGQYLSYSMILFFIKDAVLIFLPIFFTLLINSYLMYKQIKPICPPTIQRNYYVNKVVSYFDHTIGKVYMMRASIEIYNLVFIIICLFLKRATVLNLIIYLHFFKLKYSSSDSYFHACYAKNGEIIRQCLSHPMVPKSFLNAFNKVSYYFNAYLNYRRQ
;
A
#
# COMPACT_ATOMS: atom_id res chain seq x y z
N MET A 1 -17.67 36.77 33.21
CA MET A 1 -16.40 36.17 33.69
C MET A 1 -16.70 34.73 34.09
N LYS A 2 -16.19 33.72 33.34
CA LYS A 2 -16.36 32.31 33.73
C LYS A 2 -15.40 32.03 34.89
N ASN A 3 -15.90 31.53 36.01
CA ASN A 3 -15.06 31.03 37.09
C ASN A 3 -14.29 29.81 36.56
N LEU A 4 -12.98 29.99 36.35
CA LEU A 4 -12.07 28.90 35.96
C LEU A 4 -11.96 27.92 37.14
N THR A 5 -11.99 26.62 36.86
CA THR A 5 -11.77 25.59 37.89
C THR A 5 -10.32 25.62 38.39
N GLU A 6 -10.07 25.19 39.63
CA GLU A 6 -8.72 25.18 40.22
C GLU A 6 -7.68 24.43 39.36
N ALA A 7 -8.10 23.38 38.66
CA ALA A 7 -7.26 22.62 37.73
C ALA A 7 -6.88 23.43 36.48
N GLU A 8 -7.74 24.33 36.00
CA GLU A 8 -7.46 25.19 34.84
C GLU A 8 -6.49 26.32 35.21
N GLN A 9 -6.62 26.87 36.42
CA GLN A 9 -5.65 27.86 36.93
C GLN A 9 -4.25 27.24 37.07
N LYS A 10 -4.17 25.98 37.55
CA LYS A 10 -2.91 25.23 37.60
C LYS A 10 -2.33 24.93 36.21
N PHE A 11 -3.17 24.63 35.21
CA PHE A 11 -2.72 24.41 33.84
C PHE A 11 -2.16 25.68 33.19
N GLN A 12 -2.80 26.84 33.40
CA GLN A 12 -2.33 28.13 32.88
C GLN A 12 -1.02 28.57 33.54
N ASN A 13 -0.86 28.31 34.83
CA ASN A 13 0.33 28.67 35.60
C ASN A 13 1.49 27.67 35.45
N HIS A 14 1.34 26.59 34.67
CA HIS A 14 2.39 25.58 34.48
C HIS A 14 3.50 26.09 33.55
N ASP A 15 4.76 25.97 33.97
CA ASP A 15 5.91 26.39 33.17
C ASP A 15 6.26 25.35 32.09
N TRP A 16 5.55 25.46 30.96
CA TRP A 16 5.75 24.62 29.77
C TRP A 16 7.13 24.78 29.10
N VAL A 17 7.82 25.91 29.34
CA VAL A 17 9.09 26.22 28.66
C VAL A 17 10.25 25.51 29.35
N ASN A 18 10.20 25.37 30.68
CA ASN A 18 11.28 24.74 31.46
C ASN A 18 10.99 23.29 31.89
N ASP A 19 9.79 22.77 31.66
CA ASP A 19 9.44 21.38 31.96
C ASP A 19 10.19 20.38 31.06
N LYS A 20 11.25 19.78 31.61
CA LYS A 20 12.08 18.75 30.94
C LYS A 20 11.28 17.49 30.59
N LYS A 21 10.30 17.11 31.43
CA LYS A 21 9.48 15.91 31.21
C LYS A 21 8.46 16.13 30.10
N TRP A 22 7.92 17.34 29.99
CA TRP A 22 7.09 17.75 28.86
C TRP A 22 7.88 17.73 27.54
N LYS A 23 9.10 18.29 27.52
CA LYS A 23 9.96 18.27 26.31
C LYS A 23 10.26 16.85 25.85
N GLN A 24 10.59 15.95 26.77
CA GLN A 24 10.85 14.55 26.46
C GLN A 24 9.59 13.81 25.97
N TYR A 25 8.43 14.13 26.53
CA TYR A 25 7.15 13.62 26.04
C TYR A 25 6.87 14.09 24.60
N LEU A 26 7.12 15.36 24.30
CA LEU A 26 6.91 15.95 22.98
C LEU A 26 7.83 15.33 21.91
N THR A 27 9.11 15.10 22.21
CA THR A 27 10.06 14.48 21.27
C THR A 27 9.72 13.03 20.95
N ASN A 28 9.01 12.34 21.83
CA ASN A 28 8.61 10.95 21.65
C ASN A 28 7.29 10.79 20.88
N LEU A 29 6.62 11.89 20.51
CA LEU A 29 5.41 11.85 19.69
C LEU A 29 5.78 11.75 18.20
N TYR A 30 5.33 10.68 17.54
CA TYR A 30 5.46 10.52 16.09
C TYR A 30 4.09 10.28 15.41
N PRO A 31 3.76 11.01 14.32
CA PRO A 31 4.54 12.10 13.73
C PRO A 31 4.62 13.32 14.67
N SER A 32 5.63 14.17 14.46
CA SER A 32 5.81 15.39 15.27
C SER A 32 4.56 16.28 15.16
N PRO A 33 3.94 16.67 16.28
CA PRO A 33 2.66 17.38 16.24
C PRO A 33 2.83 18.78 15.67
N SER A 34 1.92 19.19 14.79
CA SER A 34 1.88 20.58 14.30
C SER A 34 1.50 21.55 15.41
N ILE A 35 1.90 22.82 15.29
CA ILE A 35 1.70 23.88 16.30
C ILE A 35 0.24 23.97 16.75
N HIS A 36 -0.71 23.81 15.82
CA HIS A 36 -2.16 23.82 16.08
C HIS A 36 -2.63 22.69 17.01
N HIS A 37 -1.89 21.57 17.09
CA HIS A 37 -2.25 20.43 17.93
C HIS A 37 -1.47 20.40 19.26
N ILE A 38 -0.43 21.23 19.44
CA ILE A 38 0.44 21.20 20.63
C ILE A 38 -0.36 21.42 21.92
N GLU A 39 -1.35 22.33 21.92
CA GLU A 39 -2.15 22.61 23.11
C GLU A 39 -2.98 21.40 23.56
N LYS A 40 -3.48 20.61 22.61
CA LYS A 40 -4.18 19.35 22.90
C LYS A 40 -3.25 18.35 23.58
N TYR A 41 -2.00 18.26 23.15
CA TYR A 41 -1.01 17.38 23.77
C TYR A 41 -0.57 17.89 25.15
N LYS A 42 -0.46 19.21 25.36
CA LYS A 42 -0.20 19.81 26.68
C LYS A 42 -1.28 19.43 27.67
N ARG A 43 -2.57 19.58 27.31
CA ARG A 43 -3.70 19.21 28.19
C ARG A 43 -3.72 17.72 28.50
N LYS A 44 -3.46 16.85 27.51
CA LYS A 44 -3.34 15.40 27.73
C LYS A 44 -2.18 15.02 28.65
N TYR A 45 -1.03 15.67 28.48
CA TYR A 45 0.13 15.47 29.35
C TYR A 45 -0.17 15.94 30.78
N PHE A 46 -0.76 17.13 30.93
CA PHE A 46 -1.14 17.69 32.22
C PHE A 46 -2.13 16.79 32.95
N GLN A 47 -3.16 16.30 32.24
CA GLN A 47 -4.15 15.40 32.81
C GLN A 47 -3.53 14.07 33.27
N LYS A 48 -2.63 13.51 32.45
CA LYS A 48 -2.05 12.20 32.73
C LYS A 48 -1.01 12.23 33.85
N ASN A 49 -0.23 13.32 33.95
CA ASN A 49 0.99 13.35 34.75
C ASN A 49 0.95 14.34 35.92
N ILE A 50 0.04 15.32 35.93
CA ILE A 50 0.00 16.40 36.93
C ILE A 50 -1.34 16.42 37.66
N ASP A 51 -2.45 16.60 36.95
CA ASP A 51 -3.77 16.71 37.58
C ASP A 51 -4.87 16.00 36.75
N LYS A 52 -5.33 14.84 37.25
CA LYS A 52 -6.31 13.99 36.56
C LYS A 52 -7.69 14.64 36.44
N ASN A 53 -7.96 15.71 37.17
CA ASN A 53 -9.25 16.37 37.21
C ASN A 53 -9.42 17.45 36.12
N LEU A 54 -8.43 17.64 35.24
CA LEU A 54 -8.56 18.55 34.09
C LEU A 54 -9.54 17.96 33.05
N ASP A 55 -10.62 18.70 32.77
CA ASP A 55 -11.61 18.31 31.75
C ASP A 55 -11.12 18.70 30.35
N ILE A 56 -10.94 17.70 29.46
CA ILE A 56 -10.35 17.91 28.12
C ILE A 56 -11.40 18.47 27.13
N ASN A 57 -12.69 18.37 27.46
CA ASN A 57 -13.79 18.64 26.53
C ASN A 57 -14.46 20.01 26.71
N GLN A 58 -13.93 20.90 27.55
CA GLN A 58 -14.43 22.27 27.62
C GLN A 58 -14.00 23.03 26.36
N SER A 59 -14.90 23.07 25.38
CA SER A 59 -14.75 23.82 24.15
C SER A 59 -14.65 25.32 24.46
N TYR A 60 -13.47 25.89 24.24
CA TYR A 60 -13.40 27.29 23.87
C TYR A 60 -13.75 27.38 22.39
N SER A 61 -14.93 27.93 22.13
CA SER A 61 -15.40 28.32 20.81
C SER A 61 -14.44 29.34 20.21
N ASN A 62 -13.54 28.88 19.35
CA ASN A 62 -13.04 29.71 18.26
C ASN A 62 -13.82 29.28 17.01
N ASP A 63 -14.85 30.07 16.72
CA ASP A 63 -15.53 30.03 15.44
C ASP A 63 -14.52 30.22 14.30
N ASN A 64 -14.69 29.39 13.26
CA ASN A 64 -13.93 29.37 12.00
C ASN A 64 -12.64 28.53 11.93
N VAL A 65 -12.67 27.25 12.33
CA VAL A 65 -11.92 26.19 11.62
C VAL A 65 -12.73 24.89 11.68
N LYS A 66 -13.09 24.33 10.53
CA LYS A 66 -13.74 23.01 10.46
C LYS A 66 -12.84 21.96 11.11
N GLU A 67 -13.37 21.27 12.12
CA GLU A 67 -12.72 20.24 12.90
C GLU A 67 -12.25 19.05 12.04
N GLU A 68 -10.94 18.89 11.85
CA GLU A 68 -10.35 17.58 11.57
C GLU A 68 -10.05 16.88 12.90
N LYS A 69 -10.78 15.80 13.19
CA LYS A 69 -10.57 14.95 14.36
C LYS A 69 -9.14 14.36 14.32
N PRO A 70 -8.34 14.43 15.40
CA PRO A 70 -7.05 13.76 15.46
C PRO A 70 -7.25 12.24 15.53
N GLN A 71 -7.04 11.57 14.41
CA GLN A 71 -6.89 10.13 14.32
C GLN A 71 -5.55 9.75 14.96
N TYR A 72 -5.60 9.01 16.05
CA TYR A 72 -4.51 8.13 16.46
C TYR A 72 -4.18 7.17 15.30
N PRO A 73 -2.93 6.72 15.11
CA PRO A 73 -2.62 5.66 14.18
C PRO A 73 -3.18 4.35 14.74
N ASN A 74 -4.47 4.12 14.50
CA ASN A 74 -5.01 2.78 14.50
C ASN A 74 -4.29 2.05 13.36
N PHE A 75 -3.38 1.16 13.74
CA PHE A 75 -3.05 -0.01 12.94
C PHE A 75 -4.30 -0.89 12.84
N GLN A 76 -5.26 -0.43 12.06
CA GLN A 76 -6.32 -1.25 11.51
C GLN A 76 -6.09 -1.24 10.00
N GLY A 77 -5.90 -2.44 9.46
CA GLY A 77 -5.85 -2.67 8.04
C GLY A 77 -6.98 -1.92 7.37
N ASN A 78 -6.66 -1.35 6.20
CA ASN A 78 -7.58 -0.82 5.21
C ASN A 78 -9.03 -1.20 5.54
N ASN A 79 -9.80 -0.26 6.08
CA ASN A 79 -11.20 -0.45 6.43
C ASN A 79 -11.94 -0.79 5.14
N ASN A 80 -11.96 -2.08 4.81
CA ASN A 80 -12.92 -2.66 3.90
C ASN A 80 -14.26 -2.43 4.57
N LYS A 81 -14.95 -1.36 4.18
CA LYS A 81 -16.40 -1.28 4.34
C LYS A 81 -16.92 -2.65 3.89
N SER A 82 -17.51 -3.40 4.83
CA SER A 82 -18.14 -4.67 4.53
C SER A 82 -19.32 -4.35 3.63
N TYR A 83 -19.08 -4.29 2.32
CA TYR A 83 -20.12 -4.17 1.34
C TYR A 83 -20.87 -5.50 1.36
N ASN A 84 -22.15 -5.44 1.75
CA ASN A 84 -23.02 -6.59 1.77
C ASN A 84 -23.25 -7.02 0.31
N TYR A 85 -22.49 -8.01 -0.14
CA TYR A 85 -22.55 -8.51 -1.52
C TYR A 85 -23.76 -9.44 -1.67
N ASN A 86 -24.61 -9.19 -2.67
CA ASN A 86 -25.52 -10.24 -3.15
C ASN A 86 -24.67 -11.39 -3.75
N GLY A 87 -24.77 -12.57 -3.12
CA GLY A 87 -23.70 -13.57 -3.01
C GLY A 87 -23.26 -14.37 -4.25
N HIS A 88 -23.87 -14.22 -5.43
CA HIS A 88 -23.53 -15.08 -6.58
C HIS A 88 -22.29 -14.62 -7.38
N VAL A 89 -22.12 -13.32 -7.61
CA VAL A 89 -20.97 -12.80 -8.37
C VAL A 89 -19.62 -12.96 -7.64
N PRO A 90 -19.50 -12.75 -6.31
CA PRO A 90 -18.21 -12.90 -5.62
C PRO A 90 -17.67 -14.33 -5.65
N LEU A 91 -18.55 -15.35 -5.68
CA LEU A 91 -18.14 -16.75 -5.73
C LEU A 91 -17.45 -17.10 -7.06
N VAL A 92 -18.03 -16.70 -8.19
CA VAL A 92 -17.45 -16.99 -9.52
C VAL A 92 -16.09 -16.33 -9.67
N THR A 93 -15.97 -15.04 -9.29
CA THR A 93 -14.69 -14.33 -9.34
C THR A 93 -13.65 -14.95 -8.39
N PHE A 94 -14.07 -15.40 -7.21
CA PHE A 94 -13.19 -16.09 -6.26
C PHE A 94 -12.65 -17.40 -6.82
N PHE A 95 -13.51 -18.28 -7.33
CA PHE A 95 -13.08 -19.57 -7.91
C PHE A 95 -12.20 -19.37 -9.14
N TYR A 96 -12.54 -18.41 -10.01
CA TYR A 96 -11.70 -18.06 -11.15
C TYR A 96 -10.32 -17.59 -10.70
N SER A 97 -10.25 -16.75 -9.66
CA SER A 97 -8.97 -16.26 -9.13
C SER A 97 -8.13 -17.40 -8.54
N ILE A 98 -8.72 -18.33 -7.80
CA ILE A 98 -8.00 -19.52 -7.31
C ILE A 98 -7.49 -20.37 -8.49
N PHE A 99 -8.33 -20.60 -9.50
CA PHE A 99 -7.93 -21.34 -10.68
C PHE A 99 -6.73 -20.69 -11.38
N VAL A 100 -6.75 -19.37 -11.55
CA VAL A 100 -5.62 -18.61 -12.10
C VAL A 100 -4.38 -18.72 -11.23
N LEU A 101 -4.48 -18.68 -9.89
CA LEU A 101 -3.34 -18.91 -8.99
C LEU A 101 -2.73 -20.30 -9.18
N CYS A 102 -3.56 -21.34 -9.27
CA CYS A 102 -3.10 -22.71 -9.46
C CYS A 102 -2.36 -22.87 -10.79
N ILE A 103 -2.91 -22.33 -11.89
CA ILE A 103 -2.24 -22.33 -13.20
C ILE A 103 -0.94 -21.54 -13.14
N SER A 104 -0.91 -20.43 -12.40
CA SER A 104 0.29 -19.60 -12.26
C SER A 104 1.40 -20.31 -11.49
N LEU A 105 1.06 -21.08 -10.46
CA LEU A 105 2.02 -21.95 -9.77
C LEU A 105 2.55 -23.03 -10.70
N PHE A 106 1.66 -23.69 -11.47
CA PHE A 106 2.07 -24.67 -12.47
C PHE A 106 3.01 -24.06 -13.52
N TYR A 107 2.72 -22.84 -13.97
CA TYR A 107 3.62 -22.10 -14.86
C TYR A 107 4.99 -21.87 -14.25
N PHE A 108 5.08 -21.37 -13.01
CA PHE A 108 6.37 -21.18 -12.35
C PHE A 108 7.16 -22.49 -12.17
N ILE A 109 6.47 -23.61 -11.94
CA ILE A 109 7.09 -24.94 -11.89
C ILE A 109 7.64 -25.32 -13.27
N THR A 110 6.82 -25.27 -14.33
CA THR A 110 7.27 -25.62 -15.69
C THR A 110 8.43 -24.76 -16.18
N LEU A 111 8.43 -23.49 -15.79
CA LEU A 111 9.53 -22.55 -15.99
C LEU A 111 10.79 -22.95 -15.20
N SER A 112 10.67 -23.27 -13.91
CA SER A 112 11.82 -23.69 -13.09
C SER A 112 12.48 -24.96 -13.61
N LEU A 113 11.69 -25.85 -14.21
CA LEU A 113 12.15 -27.07 -14.88
C LEU A 113 12.58 -26.81 -16.33
N ASN A 114 12.52 -25.56 -16.80
CA ASN A 114 12.86 -25.10 -18.14
C ASN A 114 12.18 -25.92 -19.26
N LEU A 115 10.95 -26.38 -19.03
CA LEU A 115 10.20 -27.17 -19.99
C LEU A 115 9.70 -26.28 -21.14
N SER A 116 9.82 -26.72 -22.39
CA SER A 116 9.40 -25.94 -23.57
C SER A 116 7.93 -25.47 -23.54
N LEU A 117 7.09 -26.11 -22.71
CA LEU A 117 5.69 -25.74 -22.48
C LEU A 117 5.51 -24.34 -21.90
N TYR A 118 6.40 -23.83 -21.04
CA TYR A 118 6.19 -22.51 -20.42
C TYR A 118 6.13 -21.40 -21.49
N LYS A 119 6.91 -21.51 -22.56
CA LYS A 119 6.93 -20.55 -23.67
C LYS A 119 5.58 -20.45 -24.37
N LYS A 120 4.86 -21.57 -24.48
CA LYS A 120 3.52 -21.63 -25.09
C LYS A 120 2.44 -21.13 -24.13
N MET A 121 2.62 -21.34 -22.82
CA MET A 121 1.63 -20.98 -21.80
C MET A 121 1.64 -19.50 -21.42
N GLY A 122 2.74 -18.77 -21.65
CA GLY A 122 2.90 -17.39 -21.19
C GLY A 122 1.78 -16.44 -21.63
N THR A 123 1.34 -16.52 -22.89
CA THR A 123 0.25 -15.68 -23.43
C THR A 123 -1.12 -16.04 -22.84
N PHE A 124 -1.39 -17.33 -22.60
CA PHE A 124 -2.62 -17.77 -21.95
C PHE A 124 -2.68 -17.29 -20.49
N ILE A 125 -1.54 -17.27 -19.81
CA ILE A 125 -1.44 -16.81 -18.43
C ILE A 125 -1.60 -15.31 -18.33
N SER A 126 -0.96 -14.54 -19.22
CA SER A 126 -1.17 -13.09 -19.28
C SER A 126 -2.64 -12.73 -19.55
N LEU A 127 -3.30 -13.46 -20.46
CA LEU A 127 -4.73 -13.32 -20.73
C LEU A 127 -5.60 -13.67 -19.52
N SER A 128 -5.26 -14.75 -18.81
CA SER A 128 -5.96 -15.17 -17.60
C SER A 128 -5.85 -14.14 -16.47
N TYR A 129 -4.67 -13.54 -16.31
CA TYR A 129 -4.48 -12.42 -15.38
C TYR A 129 -5.32 -11.21 -15.78
N PHE A 130 -5.30 -10.82 -17.06
CA PHE A 130 -6.10 -9.72 -17.56
C PHE A 130 -7.60 -9.91 -17.23
N PHE A 131 -8.16 -11.09 -17.52
CA PHE A 131 -9.55 -11.40 -17.20
C PHE A 131 -9.84 -11.46 -15.69
N ALA A 132 -8.87 -11.85 -14.86
CA ALA A 132 -9.05 -11.85 -13.42
C ALA A 132 -9.17 -10.42 -12.86
N PHE A 133 -8.31 -9.51 -13.31
CA PHE A 133 -8.41 -8.09 -12.93
C PHE A 133 -9.65 -7.42 -13.49
N LEU A 134 -10.06 -7.78 -14.71
CA LEU A 134 -11.34 -7.32 -15.28
C LEU A 134 -12.53 -7.79 -14.42
N SER A 135 -12.49 -9.03 -13.93
CA SER A 135 -13.52 -9.58 -13.04
C SER A 135 -13.55 -8.87 -11.69
N PHE A 136 -12.39 -8.56 -11.09
CA PHE A 136 -12.31 -7.78 -9.86
C PHE A 136 -12.85 -6.35 -10.02
N LEU A 137 -12.59 -5.74 -11.17
CA LEU A 137 -13.08 -4.39 -11.48
C LEU A 137 -14.58 -4.39 -11.75
N TYR A 138 -15.09 -5.39 -12.45
CA TYR A 138 -16.53 -5.57 -12.64
C TYR A 138 -17.28 -5.74 -11.30
N MET A 139 -16.67 -6.46 -10.37
CA MET A 139 -17.18 -6.61 -9.00
C MET A 139 -17.24 -5.28 -8.24
N ASP A 140 -16.20 -4.47 -8.33
CA ASP A 140 -16.18 -3.14 -7.70
C ASP A 140 -17.18 -2.18 -8.36
N TYR A 141 -17.31 -2.22 -9.68
CA TYR A 141 -18.30 -1.44 -10.42
C TYR A 141 -19.72 -1.80 -10.00
N LYS A 142 -20.05 -3.09 -9.92
CA LYS A 142 -21.38 -3.57 -9.52
C LYS A 142 -21.72 -3.23 -8.07
N THR A 143 -20.73 -3.05 -7.20
CA THR A 143 -20.95 -2.64 -5.81
C THR A 143 -21.06 -1.15 -5.61
N GLN A 144 -20.28 -0.35 -6.34
CA GLN A 144 -20.24 1.11 -6.18
C GLN A 144 -21.30 1.85 -7.01
N LYS A 145 -22.49 1.25 -7.15
CA LYS A 145 -23.63 1.55 -8.05
C LYS A 145 -24.03 3.00 -8.37
N GLN A 146 -23.45 4.04 -7.79
CA GLN A 146 -23.93 5.42 -7.97
C GLN A 146 -22.90 6.52 -8.25
N ASN A 147 -21.57 6.34 -8.20
CA ASN A 147 -20.62 7.44 -8.51
C ASN A 147 -19.24 6.98 -9.02
N PHE A 148 -19.18 5.95 -9.88
CA PHE A 148 -17.90 5.45 -10.36
C PHE A 148 -17.45 6.22 -11.61
N SER A 149 -16.48 7.13 -11.46
CA SER A 149 -15.87 7.79 -12.62
C SER A 149 -14.78 6.91 -13.25
N ILE A 150 -14.57 7.04 -14.56
CA ILE A 150 -13.47 6.35 -15.27
C ILE A 150 -12.11 6.72 -14.67
N VAL A 151 -11.96 7.93 -14.14
CA VAL A 151 -10.74 8.37 -13.46
C VAL A 151 -10.52 7.59 -12.16
N GLN A 152 -11.57 7.35 -11.37
CA GLN A 152 -11.49 6.51 -10.17
C GLN A 152 -11.19 5.05 -10.53
N PHE A 153 -11.68 4.55 -11.67
CA PHE A 153 -11.36 3.22 -12.18
C PHE A 153 -9.85 3.03 -12.35
N PHE A 154 -9.19 3.91 -13.11
CA PHE A 154 -7.75 3.83 -13.36
C PHE A 154 -6.88 4.26 -12.18
N SER A 155 -7.43 5.05 -11.27
CA SER A 155 -6.76 5.42 -10.01
C SER A 155 -6.81 4.30 -8.97
N SER A 156 -7.77 3.37 -9.08
CA SER A 156 -7.86 2.23 -8.19
C SER A 156 -6.69 1.26 -8.37
N GLU A 157 -6.28 0.61 -7.28
CA GLU A 157 -5.20 -0.38 -7.32
C GLU A 157 -5.46 -1.48 -8.36
N LYS A 158 -6.68 -2.02 -8.42
CA LYS A 158 -7.06 -3.06 -9.40
C LYS A 158 -6.99 -2.55 -10.84
N GLY A 159 -7.34 -1.29 -11.08
CA GLY A 159 -7.23 -0.64 -12.40
C GLY A 159 -5.78 -0.44 -12.83
N GLN A 160 -4.91 -0.08 -11.89
CA GLN A 160 -3.47 -0.01 -12.13
C GLN A 160 -2.92 -1.38 -12.55
N TYR A 161 -3.30 -2.47 -11.86
CA TYR A 161 -2.87 -3.82 -12.24
C TYR A 161 -3.50 -4.35 -13.53
N LEU A 162 -4.68 -3.87 -13.92
CA LEU A 162 -5.22 -4.12 -15.26
C LEU A 162 -4.31 -3.49 -16.33
N SER A 163 -3.90 -2.23 -16.16
CA SER A 163 -2.97 -1.58 -17.09
C SER A 163 -1.60 -2.28 -17.11
N TYR A 164 -1.12 -2.73 -15.95
CA TYR A 164 0.10 -3.50 -15.81
C TYR A 164 0.02 -4.86 -16.52
N SER A 165 -1.13 -5.53 -16.47
CA SER A 165 -1.32 -6.82 -17.15
C SER A 165 -1.20 -6.72 -18.67
N MET A 166 -1.44 -5.54 -19.26
CA MET A 166 -1.19 -5.31 -20.69
C MET A 166 0.30 -5.38 -21.05
N ILE A 167 1.20 -4.99 -20.13
CA ILE A 167 2.65 -5.07 -20.32
C ILE A 167 3.10 -6.52 -20.55
N LEU A 168 2.43 -7.48 -19.90
CA LEU A 168 2.80 -8.90 -19.98
C LEU A 168 2.68 -9.50 -21.38
N PHE A 169 1.78 -8.98 -22.22
CA PHE A 169 1.64 -9.49 -23.59
C PHE A 169 2.85 -9.15 -24.47
N PHE A 170 3.56 -8.07 -24.14
CA PHE A 170 4.65 -7.52 -24.94
C PHE A 170 6.04 -7.92 -24.44
N ILE A 171 6.14 -8.56 -23.27
CA ILE A 171 7.42 -9.03 -22.73
C ILE A 171 7.44 -10.55 -22.76
N LYS A 172 8.25 -11.10 -23.67
CA LYS A 172 8.51 -12.54 -23.75
C LYS A 172 9.50 -12.92 -22.64
N ASP A 173 9.20 -14.01 -21.92
CA ASP A 173 10.11 -14.67 -20.97
C ASP A 173 10.55 -13.86 -19.73
N ALA A 174 9.68 -12.99 -19.18
CA ALA A 174 9.99 -12.16 -18.01
C ALA A 174 9.18 -12.51 -16.77
N VAL A 175 9.61 -13.57 -16.10
CA VAL A 175 9.03 -14.16 -14.88
C VAL A 175 8.81 -13.12 -13.76
N LEU A 176 9.80 -12.26 -13.55
CA LEU A 176 9.77 -11.27 -12.48
C LEU A 176 8.62 -10.26 -12.64
N ILE A 177 8.18 -10.04 -13.89
CA ILE A 177 7.11 -9.10 -14.22
C ILE A 177 5.75 -9.70 -13.89
N PHE A 178 5.58 -11.03 -13.96
CA PHE A 178 4.34 -11.72 -13.55
C PHE A 178 4.13 -11.73 -12.03
N LEU A 179 5.20 -11.58 -11.26
CA LEU A 179 5.19 -11.88 -9.84
C LEU A 179 4.42 -10.85 -8.97
N PRO A 180 4.44 -9.52 -9.25
CA PRO A 180 3.55 -8.56 -8.60
C PRO A 180 2.06 -8.82 -8.84
N ILE A 181 1.71 -9.27 -10.05
CA ILE A 181 0.34 -9.60 -10.44
C ILE A 181 -0.13 -10.83 -9.67
N PHE A 182 0.72 -11.87 -9.61
CA PHE A 182 0.48 -13.07 -8.82
C PHE A 182 0.21 -12.72 -7.35
N PHE A 183 1.06 -11.91 -6.72
CA PHE A 183 0.84 -11.50 -5.33
C PHE A 183 -0.42 -10.66 -5.13
N THR A 184 -0.72 -9.76 -6.06
CA THR A 184 -1.95 -8.96 -5.98
C THR A 184 -3.18 -9.85 -6.09
N LEU A 185 -3.15 -10.84 -6.96
CA LEU A 185 -4.25 -11.79 -7.12
C LEU A 185 -4.37 -12.72 -5.91
N LEU A 186 -3.26 -13.13 -5.30
CA LEU A 186 -3.21 -13.86 -4.02
C LEU A 186 -3.85 -13.05 -2.88
N ILE A 187 -3.44 -11.79 -2.72
CA ILE A 187 -3.99 -10.87 -1.72
C ILE A 187 -5.49 -10.69 -1.91
N ASN A 188 -5.94 -10.39 -3.13
CA ASN A 188 -7.36 -10.20 -3.42
C ASN A 188 -8.17 -11.49 -3.18
N SER A 189 -7.64 -12.66 -3.57
CA SER A 189 -8.30 -13.94 -3.34
C SER A 189 -8.47 -14.23 -1.84
N TYR A 190 -7.45 -13.93 -1.03
CA TYR A 190 -7.52 -14.05 0.43
C TYR A 190 -8.53 -13.08 1.06
N LEU A 191 -8.57 -11.82 0.63
CA LEU A 191 -9.55 -10.85 1.11
C LEU A 191 -10.98 -11.26 0.73
N MET A 192 -11.18 -11.74 -0.50
CA MET A 192 -12.45 -12.27 -0.97
C MET A 192 -12.88 -13.51 -0.19
N TYR A 193 -11.95 -14.43 0.12
CA TYR A 193 -12.25 -15.59 0.95
C TYR A 193 -12.77 -15.17 2.33
N LYS A 194 -12.13 -14.19 2.98
CA LYS A 194 -12.59 -13.68 4.29
C LYS A 194 -14.02 -13.14 4.24
N GLN A 195 -14.38 -12.49 3.15
CA GLN A 195 -15.72 -11.93 2.95
C GLN A 195 -16.77 -13.02 2.65
N ILE A 196 -16.40 -14.05 1.88
CA ILE A 196 -17.30 -15.13 1.44
C ILE A 196 -17.39 -16.26 2.48
N LYS A 197 -16.41 -16.39 3.39
CA LYS A 197 -16.37 -17.40 4.45
C LYS A 197 -17.73 -17.67 5.13
N PRO A 198 -18.52 -16.67 5.58
CA PRO A 198 -19.81 -16.92 6.21
C PRO A 198 -20.87 -17.54 5.27
N ILE A 199 -20.75 -17.34 3.97
CA ILE A 199 -21.68 -17.86 2.94
C ILE A 199 -21.29 -19.30 2.52
N CYS A 200 -20.03 -19.69 2.73
CA CYS A 200 -19.56 -21.03 2.36
C CYS A 200 -20.23 -22.15 3.18
N PRO A 201 -20.36 -23.37 2.63
CA PRO A 201 -20.81 -24.55 3.36
C PRO A 201 -20.02 -24.79 4.66
N PRO A 202 -20.66 -25.33 5.71
CA PRO A 202 -20.02 -25.56 7.01
C PRO A 202 -18.80 -26.50 6.92
N THR A 203 -18.78 -27.41 5.94
CA THR A 203 -17.63 -28.28 5.65
C THR A 203 -16.38 -27.49 5.28
N ILE A 204 -16.50 -26.43 4.48
CA ILE A 204 -15.39 -25.56 4.09
C ILE A 204 -15.00 -24.61 5.22
N GLN A 205 -15.99 -24.08 5.94
CA GLN A 205 -15.74 -23.18 7.08
C GLN A 205 -14.94 -23.86 8.20
N ARG A 206 -15.22 -25.14 8.48
CA ARG A 206 -14.56 -25.93 9.53
C ARG A 206 -13.32 -26.69 9.05
N ASN A 207 -12.98 -26.61 7.76
CA ASN A 207 -11.83 -27.33 7.23
C ASN A 207 -10.53 -26.85 7.88
N TYR A 208 -9.83 -27.78 8.53
CA TYR A 208 -8.57 -27.52 9.22
C TYR A 208 -7.50 -26.92 8.30
N TYR A 209 -7.32 -27.48 7.10
CA TYR A 209 -6.27 -27.03 6.17
C TYR A 209 -6.54 -25.62 5.66
N VAL A 210 -7.79 -25.32 5.30
CA VAL A 210 -8.16 -23.98 4.82
C VAL A 210 -7.96 -22.96 5.93
N ASN A 211 -8.41 -23.25 7.15
CA ASN A 211 -8.22 -22.34 8.28
C ASN A 211 -6.74 -22.16 8.65
N LYS A 212 -5.90 -23.19 8.52
CA LYS A 212 -4.44 -23.09 8.73
C LYS A 212 -3.76 -22.22 7.68
N VAL A 213 -4.16 -22.32 6.42
CA VAL A 213 -3.66 -21.44 5.36
C VAL A 213 -4.09 -19.99 5.63
N VAL A 214 -5.36 -19.77 5.98
CA VAL A 214 -5.89 -18.44 6.26
C VAL A 214 -5.19 -17.81 7.47
N SER A 215 -4.96 -18.56 8.54
CA SER A 215 -4.23 -18.05 9.72
C SER A 215 -2.76 -17.75 9.39
N TYR A 216 -2.11 -18.57 8.56
CA TYR A 216 -0.77 -18.26 8.07
C TYR A 216 -0.75 -16.93 7.29
N PHE A 217 -1.74 -16.71 6.42
CA PHE A 217 -1.89 -15.43 5.72
C PHE A 217 -2.19 -14.28 6.68
N ASP A 218 -3.02 -14.47 7.72
CA ASP A 218 -3.29 -13.45 8.73
C ASP A 218 -2.00 -12.92 9.38
N HIS A 219 -1.05 -13.81 9.67
CA HIS A 219 0.24 -13.44 10.25
C HIS A 219 1.25 -12.89 9.23
N THR A 220 1.14 -13.27 7.96
CA THR A 220 2.17 -12.96 6.94
C THR A 220 1.74 -11.95 5.88
N ILE A 221 0.48 -11.50 5.86
CA ILE A 221 -0.05 -10.63 4.80
C ILE A 221 0.75 -9.34 4.63
N GLY A 222 1.21 -8.72 5.73
CA GLY A 222 2.06 -7.53 5.68
C GLY A 222 3.40 -7.79 4.96
N LYS A 223 3.99 -8.97 5.15
CA LYS A 223 5.21 -9.38 4.43
C LYS A 223 4.93 -9.59 2.94
N VAL A 224 3.77 -10.13 2.58
CA VAL A 224 3.36 -10.31 1.18
C VAL A 224 3.20 -8.95 0.48
N TYR A 225 2.59 -7.96 1.14
CA TYR A 225 2.53 -6.58 0.62
C TYR A 225 3.91 -5.97 0.41
N MET A 226 4.82 -6.11 1.38
CA MET A 226 6.20 -5.62 1.26
C MET A 226 6.98 -6.33 0.14
N MET A 227 6.80 -7.64 0.00
CA MET A 227 7.42 -8.45 -1.06
C MET A 227 6.96 -7.99 -2.44
N ARG A 228 5.65 -7.82 -2.63
CA ARG A 228 5.07 -7.25 -3.85
C ARG A 228 5.67 -5.88 -4.17
N ALA A 229 5.63 -4.94 -3.23
CA ALA A 229 6.17 -3.59 -3.41
C ALA A 229 7.67 -3.59 -3.77
N SER A 230 8.46 -4.47 -3.15
CA SER A 230 9.89 -4.57 -3.43
C SER A 230 10.15 -5.04 -4.86
N ILE A 231 9.41 -6.05 -5.32
CA ILE A 231 9.55 -6.60 -6.68
C ILE A 231 9.09 -5.60 -7.73
N GLU A 232 8.06 -4.79 -7.44
CA GLU A 232 7.68 -3.67 -8.32
C GLU A 232 8.82 -2.66 -8.49
N ILE A 233 9.52 -2.31 -7.42
CA ILE A 233 10.67 -1.41 -7.52
C ILE A 233 11.79 -2.02 -8.34
N TYR A 234 12.11 -3.29 -8.11
CA TYR A 234 13.17 -4.00 -8.86
C TYR A 234 12.78 -4.26 -10.31
N ASN A 235 11.49 -4.41 -10.62
CA ASN A 235 11.01 -4.60 -11.98
C ASN A 235 11.30 -3.40 -12.89
N LEU A 236 11.35 -2.18 -12.35
CA LEU A 236 11.78 -1.00 -13.13
C LEU A 236 13.21 -1.19 -13.66
N VAL A 237 14.14 -1.56 -12.78
CA VAL A 237 15.55 -1.81 -13.13
C VAL A 237 15.65 -3.00 -14.07
N PHE A 238 14.89 -4.06 -13.80
CA PHE A 238 14.86 -5.26 -14.63
C PHE A 238 14.40 -4.96 -16.07
N ILE A 239 13.36 -4.14 -16.27
CA ILE A 239 12.88 -3.76 -17.60
C ILE A 239 13.93 -2.93 -18.35
N ILE A 240 14.64 -2.03 -17.66
CA ILE A 240 15.76 -1.28 -18.24
C ILE A 240 16.85 -2.24 -18.73
N ILE A 241 17.22 -3.25 -17.93
CA ILE A 241 18.18 -4.28 -18.34
C ILE A 241 17.66 -5.07 -19.55
N CYS A 242 16.39 -5.49 -19.54
CA CYS A 242 15.76 -6.18 -20.66
C CYS A 242 15.72 -5.35 -21.94
N LEU A 243 15.64 -4.02 -21.85
CA LEU A 243 15.73 -3.11 -22.99
C LEU A 243 17.10 -3.22 -23.67
N PHE A 244 18.19 -3.18 -22.89
CA PHE A 244 19.56 -3.33 -23.41
C PHE A 244 19.81 -4.73 -24.01
N LEU A 245 19.17 -5.76 -23.43
CA LEU A 245 19.22 -7.13 -23.96
C LEU A 245 18.29 -7.37 -25.16
N LYS A 246 17.60 -6.33 -25.67
CA LYS A 246 16.60 -6.41 -26.76
C LYS A 246 15.45 -7.39 -26.49
N ARG A 247 15.16 -7.65 -25.21
CA ARG A 247 14.04 -8.51 -24.75
C ARG A 247 12.78 -7.71 -24.38
N ALA A 248 12.91 -6.40 -24.20
CA ALA A 248 11.81 -5.48 -23.98
C ALA A 248 11.87 -4.32 -24.98
N THR A 249 10.72 -3.78 -25.35
CA THR A 249 10.62 -2.59 -26.21
C THR A 249 10.58 -1.32 -25.37
N VAL A 250 10.86 -0.17 -25.99
CA VAL A 250 10.73 1.15 -25.35
C VAL A 250 9.30 1.38 -24.86
N LEU A 251 8.29 0.87 -25.59
CA LEU A 251 6.90 0.93 -25.18
C LEU A 251 6.67 0.28 -23.81
N ASN A 252 7.29 -0.87 -23.55
CA ASN A 252 7.17 -1.56 -22.26
C ASN A 252 7.71 -0.71 -21.10
N LEU A 253 8.84 -0.02 -21.32
CA LEU A 253 9.40 0.90 -20.34
C LEU A 253 8.46 2.09 -20.09
N ILE A 254 7.86 2.66 -21.14
CA ILE A 254 6.91 3.78 -21.01
C ILE A 254 5.67 3.37 -20.21
N ILE A 255 5.05 2.24 -20.56
CA ILE A 255 3.86 1.75 -19.85
C ILE A 255 4.20 1.44 -18.39
N TYR A 256 5.37 0.83 -18.13
CA TYR A 256 5.82 0.55 -16.77
C TYR A 256 6.10 1.81 -15.96
N LEU A 257 6.75 2.82 -16.54
CA LEU A 257 6.96 4.12 -15.89
C LEU A 257 5.65 4.82 -15.56
N HIS A 258 4.64 4.68 -16.43
CA HIS A 258 3.30 5.19 -16.16
C HIS A 258 2.64 4.47 -14.98
N PHE A 259 2.68 3.13 -14.97
CA PHE A 259 2.21 2.33 -13.83
C PHE A 259 2.94 2.72 -12.55
N PHE A 260 4.27 2.82 -12.57
CA PHE A 260 5.09 3.19 -11.42
C PHE A 260 4.70 4.56 -10.88
N LYS A 261 4.47 5.54 -11.77
CA LYS A 261 4.00 6.87 -11.39
C LYS A 261 2.60 6.84 -10.76
N LEU A 262 1.66 6.08 -11.34
CA LEU A 262 0.32 5.91 -10.76
C LEU A 262 0.38 5.25 -9.38
N LYS A 263 1.23 4.22 -9.22
CA LYS A 263 1.42 3.51 -7.97
C LYS A 263 2.04 4.41 -6.91
N TYR A 264 3.05 5.20 -7.27
CA TYR A 264 3.64 6.20 -6.37
C TYR A 264 2.65 7.31 -6.00
N SER A 265 1.84 7.78 -6.95
CA SER A 265 0.79 8.77 -6.66
C SER A 265 -0.36 8.18 -5.83
N SER A 266 -0.51 6.86 -5.81
CA SER A 266 -1.47 6.20 -4.93
C SER A 266 -0.98 6.21 -3.49
N SER A 267 -1.91 6.20 -2.54
CA SER A 267 -1.61 6.16 -1.10
C SER A 267 -1.17 4.76 -0.63
N ASP A 268 -0.36 4.04 -1.42
CA ASP A 268 0.18 2.73 -1.05
C ASP A 268 1.39 2.89 -0.12
N SER A 269 1.14 2.75 1.18
CA SER A 269 2.17 2.91 2.22
C SER A 269 3.33 1.93 2.08
N TYR A 270 3.09 0.71 1.60
CA TYR A 270 4.12 -0.31 1.48
C TYR A 270 5.06 0.01 0.31
N PHE A 271 4.51 0.51 -0.80
CA PHE A 271 5.28 0.97 -1.93
C PHE A 271 6.22 2.13 -1.55
N HIS A 272 5.68 3.15 -0.87
CA HIS A 272 6.46 4.30 -0.39
C HIS A 272 7.57 3.88 0.58
N ALA A 273 7.26 2.99 1.54
CA ALA A 273 8.24 2.48 2.49
C ALA A 273 9.40 1.72 1.80
N CYS A 274 9.07 0.82 0.86
CA CYS A 274 10.09 0.10 0.11
C CYS A 274 10.89 1.02 -0.83
N TYR A 275 10.26 2.02 -1.42
CA TYR A 275 10.93 2.99 -2.29
C TYR A 275 11.95 3.83 -1.51
N ALA A 276 11.55 4.39 -0.37
CA ALA A 276 12.44 5.14 0.51
C ALA A 276 13.60 4.26 1.02
N LYS A 277 13.29 3.06 1.51
CA LYS A 277 14.31 2.10 2.00
C LYS A 277 15.35 1.76 0.93
N ASN A 278 14.93 1.47 -0.30
CA ASN A 278 15.88 1.17 -1.38
C ASN A 278 16.75 2.39 -1.72
N GLY A 279 16.18 3.59 -1.73
CA GLY A 279 16.94 4.83 -1.94
C GLY A 279 17.99 5.06 -0.86
N GLU A 280 17.67 4.79 0.40
CA GLU A 280 18.61 4.88 1.52
C GLU A 280 19.73 3.85 1.43
N ILE A 281 19.42 2.59 1.08
CA ILE A 281 20.44 1.53 0.90
C ILE A 281 21.44 1.95 -0.17
N ILE A 282 20.96 2.41 -1.33
CA ILE A 282 21.84 2.86 -2.41
C ILE A 282 22.69 4.05 -1.96
N ARG A 283 22.10 5.02 -1.25
CA ARG A 283 22.83 6.17 -0.72
C ARG A 283 23.89 5.75 0.30
N GLN A 284 23.60 4.79 1.18
CA GLN A 284 24.57 4.24 2.13
C GLN A 284 25.74 3.57 1.39
N CYS A 285 25.46 2.72 0.40
CA CYS A 285 26.51 2.09 -0.42
C CYS A 285 27.39 3.12 -1.15
N LEU A 286 26.79 4.17 -1.71
CA LEU A 286 27.52 5.22 -2.44
C LEU A 286 28.25 6.21 -1.52
N SER A 287 27.92 6.23 -0.22
CA SER A 287 28.61 7.06 0.77
C SER A 287 29.90 6.43 1.32
N HIS A 288 30.20 5.19 0.92
CA HIS A 288 31.41 4.49 1.35
C HIS A 288 32.68 5.24 0.87
N PRO A 289 33.73 5.37 1.70
CA PRO A 289 34.92 6.17 1.38
C PRO A 289 35.67 5.73 0.12
N MET A 290 35.51 4.47 -0.30
CA MET A 290 36.12 3.94 -1.54
C MET A 290 35.36 4.34 -2.82
N VAL A 291 34.14 4.85 -2.72
CA VAL A 291 33.32 5.25 -3.87
C VAL A 291 33.55 6.74 -4.16
N PRO A 292 33.92 7.13 -5.40
CA PRO A 292 34.06 8.53 -5.75
C PRO A 292 32.77 9.33 -5.48
N LYS A 293 32.90 10.49 -4.84
CA LYS A 293 31.78 11.39 -4.51
C LYS A 293 30.93 11.81 -5.72
N SER A 294 31.49 11.73 -6.93
CA SER A 294 30.78 11.96 -8.19
C SER A 294 29.57 11.03 -8.35
N PHE A 295 29.67 9.75 -7.97
CA PHE A 295 28.55 8.81 -8.05
C PHE A 295 27.42 9.16 -7.09
N LEU A 296 27.75 9.54 -5.85
CA LEU A 296 26.76 9.98 -4.87
C LEU A 296 26.04 11.26 -5.36
N ASN A 297 26.79 12.21 -5.93
CA ASN A 297 26.23 13.43 -6.49
C ASN A 297 25.33 13.15 -7.70
N ALA A 298 25.74 12.24 -8.59
CA ALA A 298 24.95 11.81 -9.73
C ALA A 298 23.65 11.14 -9.27
N PHE A 299 23.72 10.21 -8.31
CA PHE A 299 22.55 9.54 -7.74
C PHE A 299 21.60 10.54 -7.10
N ASN A 300 22.09 11.49 -6.31
CA ASN A 300 21.25 12.50 -5.67
C ASN A 300 20.54 13.39 -6.70
N LYS A 301 21.22 13.80 -7.79
CA LYS A 301 20.60 14.55 -8.90
C LYS A 301 19.53 13.73 -9.60
N VAL A 302 19.82 12.49 -9.97
CA VAL A 302 18.87 11.59 -10.65
C VAL A 302 17.66 11.32 -9.75
N SER A 303 17.88 11.02 -8.48
CA SER A 303 16.82 10.80 -7.48
C SER A 303 15.93 12.03 -7.33
N TYR A 304 16.52 13.25 -7.29
CA TYR A 304 15.75 14.49 -7.24
C TYR A 304 14.83 14.65 -8.45
N TYR A 305 15.36 14.52 -9.68
CA TYR A 305 14.55 14.65 -10.89
C TYR A 305 13.49 13.55 -11.01
N PHE A 306 13.82 12.32 -10.61
CA PHE A 306 12.87 11.22 -10.64
C PHE A 306 11.74 11.43 -9.62
N ASN A 307 12.06 11.85 -8.39
CA ASN A 307 11.06 12.23 -7.40
C ASN A 307 10.18 13.40 -7.85
N ALA A 308 10.76 14.40 -8.51
CA ALA A 308 10.01 15.50 -9.10
C ALA A 308 9.02 14.99 -10.16
N TYR A 309 9.46 14.10 -11.06
CA TYR A 309 8.59 13.46 -12.06
C TYR A 309 7.43 12.67 -11.44
N LEU A 310 7.70 11.92 -10.37
CA LEU A 310 6.71 11.14 -9.64
C LEU A 310 5.70 12.03 -8.91
N ASN A 311 6.16 13.11 -8.27
CA ASN A 311 5.33 14.06 -7.52
C ASN A 311 4.58 15.06 -8.39
N TYR A 312 4.97 15.23 -9.66
CA TYR A 312 4.32 16.17 -10.56
C TYR A 312 2.86 15.73 -10.85
N ARG A 313 1.94 16.24 -10.02
CA ARG A 313 0.51 16.35 -10.32
C ARG A 313 0.35 17.46 -11.35
N ARG A 314 -0.28 17.15 -12.49
CA ARG A 314 -0.95 18.19 -13.27
C ARG A 314 -1.98 18.82 -12.32
N GLN A 315 -1.74 20.08 -11.97
CA GLN A 315 -2.74 20.93 -11.33
C GLN A 315 -3.98 21.03 -12.21
#